data_AF-A0A8C5K5F2-F1
#
_entry.id   AF-A0A8C5K5F2-F1
#
_cell.length_a   1.000
_cell.length_b   1.000
_cell.length_c   1.000
_cell.angle_alpha   90.00
_cell.angle_beta   90.00
_cell.angle_gamma   90.00
#
_symmetry.space_group_name_H-M   'P 1'
#
loop_
_entity.id
_entity.type
_entity.pdbx_description
1 polymer ?
#
loop_
_entity_poly.entity_id
_entity_poly.type
_entity_poly.pdbx_seq_one_letter_code
_entity_poly.pdbx_strand_id
1 'polypeptide(L)'
;MEKENVSLLTEFVLTGLAHPPQWKIPLFLVFFVIYIMTLVGNLGLIALIWNDPHLHIPMYLFLGSLAIVDTWLSSTVTPKMLVSFLAENTLMALSECMAQCFSFIVSATTECFLLAAMSYDRYAAICKPLLYPVIM
;
A
#
# COMPACT_ATOMS: atom_id res chain seq x y z
N MET A 1 9.06 -17.69 45.57
CA MET A 1 9.07 -17.63 44.10
C MET A 1 8.25 -16.42 43.72
N GLU A 2 8.92 -15.38 43.23
CA GLU A 2 8.31 -14.16 42.71
C GLU A 2 7.30 -14.53 41.63
N LYS A 3 6.05 -14.09 41.77
CA LYS A 3 5.09 -14.16 40.68
C LYS A 3 5.52 -13.11 39.67
N GLU A 4 6.26 -13.55 38.66
CA GLU A 4 6.54 -12.76 37.48
C GLU A 4 5.19 -12.35 36.88
N ASN A 5 4.82 -11.09 37.04
CA ASN A 5 3.68 -10.51 36.35
C ASN A 5 4.06 -10.44 34.86
N VAL A 6 3.92 -11.55 34.14
CA VAL A 6 3.97 -11.57 32.68
C VAL A 6 2.68 -10.89 32.22
N SER A 7 2.64 -9.56 32.30
CA SER A 7 1.63 -8.78 31.61
C SER A 7 1.89 -9.01 30.12
N LEU A 8 1.19 -9.99 29.54
CA LEU A 8 1.09 -10.15 28.10
C LEU A 8 0.56 -8.81 27.57
N LEU A 9 1.46 -8.00 27.03
CA LEU A 9 1.17 -6.67 26.53
C LEU A 9 0.43 -6.85 25.20
N THR A 10 -0.85 -7.20 25.33
CA THR A 10 -1.68 -7.71 24.23
C THR A 10 -2.34 -6.57 23.44
N GLU A 11 -2.35 -5.38 24.02
CA GLU A 11 -3.02 -4.19 23.51
C GLU A 11 -2.04 -3.03 23.46
N PHE A 12 -1.86 -2.47 22.27
CA PHE A 12 -1.15 -1.22 22.08
C PHE A 12 -2.18 -0.12 21.85
N VAL A 13 -2.05 0.98 22.60
CA VAL A 13 -2.75 2.21 22.30
C VAL A 13 -2.02 2.86 21.14
N LEU A 14 -2.62 2.82 19.94
CA LEU A 14 -2.15 3.61 18.83
C LEU A 14 -2.48 5.07 19.14
N THR A 15 -1.54 5.74 19.80
CA THR A 15 -1.58 7.19 19.94
C THR A 15 -1.36 7.71 18.52
N GLY A 16 -2.44 8.06 17.82
CA GLY A 16 -2.39 8.49 16.42
C GLY A 16 -1.50 9.71 16.21
N LEU A 17 -1.65 10.39 15.07
CA LEU A 17 -0.87 11.60 14.83
C LEU A 17 -1.15 12.64 15.94
N ALA A 18 -0.11 13.14 16.61
CA ALA A 18 -0.29 14.12 17.68
C ALA A 18 -0.69 15.47 17.05
N HIS A 19 -1.98 15.79 17.08
CA HIS A 19 -2.51 17.02 16.52
C HIS A 19 -3.56 17.65 17.43
N PRO A 20 -3.69 18.99 17.43
CA PRO A 20 -4.73 19.66 18.19
C PRO A 20 -6.12 19.13 17.77
N PRO A 21 -7.09 19.03 18.68
CA PRO A 21 -8.41 18.47 18.39
C PRO A 21 -9.14 19.15 17.23
N GLN A 22 -8.80 20.41 16.94
CA GLN A 22 -9.33 21.20 15.82
C GLN A 22 -8.95 20.62 14.43
N TRP A 23 -7.83 19.89 14.33
CA TRP A 23 -7.32 19.36 13.06
C TRP A 23 -7.84 17.97 12.71
N LYS A 24 -8.58 17.30 13.60
CA LYS A 24 -9.06 15.94 13.37
C LYS A 24 -9.93 15.81 12.12
N ILE A 25 -10.93 16.68 11.99
CA ILE A 25 -11.87 16.69 10.86
C ILE A 25 -11.18 17.02 9.53
N PRO A 26 -10.37 18.10 9.40
CA PRO A 26 -9.70 18.38 8.14
C PRO A 26 -8.70 17.28 7.75
N LEU A 27 -7.97 16.72 8.73
CA LEU A 27 -7.03 15.63 8.46
C LEU A 27 -7.75 14.37 7.99
N PHE A 28 -8.85 13.98 8.66
CA PHE A 28 -9.71 12.89 8.22
C PHE A 28 -10.19 13.08 6.78
N LEU A 29 -10.70 14.27 6.45
CA LEU A 29 -11.20 14.57 5.11
C LEU A 29 -10.11 14.48 4.04
N VAL A 30 -8.92 15.02 4.33
CA VAL A 30 -7.78 14.94 3.41
C VAL A 30 -7.36 13.49 3.16
N PHE A 31 -7.15 12.69 4.21
CA PHE A 31 -6.77 11.29 4.05
C PHE A 31 -7.88 10.45 3.40
N PHE A 32 -9.14 10.78 3.66
CA PHE A 32 -10.28 10.11 3.03
C PHE A 32 -10.34 10.39 1.52
N VAL A 33 -10.14 11.64 1.10
CA VAL A 33 -10.08 12.00 -0.32
C VAL A 33 -8.91 11.31 -1.01
N ILE A 34 -7.72 11.31 -0.38
CA ILE A 34 -6.54 10.60 -0.91
C ILE A 34 -6.85 9.11 -1.07
N TYR A 35 -7.47 8.49 -0.07
CA TYR A 35 -7.85 7.07 -0.12
C TYR A 35 -8.76 6.75 -1.31
N ILE A 36 -9.83 7.52 -1.50
CA ILE A 36 -10.76 7.31 -2.61
C ILE A 36 -10.07 7.53 -3.95
N MET A 37 -9.23 8.57 -4.08
CA MET A 37 -8.47 8.82 -5.29
C MET A 37 -7.51 7.68 -5.63
N THR A 38 -6.79 7.15 -4.64
CA THR A 38 -5.88 6.00 -4.81
C THR A 38 -6.65 4.75 -5.23
N LEU A 39 -7.78 4.45 -4.60
CA LEU A 39 -8.62 3.31 -4.96
C LEU A 39 -9.16 3.43 -6.38
N VAL A 40 -9.78 4.55 -6.71
CA VAL A 40 -10.39 4.77 -8.04
C VAL A 40 -9.31 4.76 -9.12
N GLY A 41 -8.16 5.39 -8.87
CA GLY A 41 -7.04 5.43 -9.81
C GLY A 41 -6.48 4.04 -10.10
N ASN A 42 -6.13 3.27 -9.06
CA ASN A 42 -5.50 1.97 -9.23
C ASN A 42 -6.47 0.90 -9.74
N LEU A 43 -7.71 0.85 -9.23
CA LEU A 43 -8.73 -0.06 -9.75
C LEU A 43 -9.12 0.28 -11.19
N GLY A 44 -9.21 1.58 -11.51
CA GLY A 44 -9.43 2.04 -12.88
C GLY A 44 -8.31 1.61 -13.82
N LEU A 45 -7.06 1.70 -13.37
CA LEU A 45 -5.90 1.26 -14.14
C LEU A 45 -5.90 -0.25 -14.37
N ILE A 46 -6.19 -1.05 -13.34
CA ILE A 46 -6.33 -2.51 -13.45
C ILE A 46 -7.43 -2.86 -14.46
N ALA A 47 -8.60 -2.23 -14.33
CA ALA A 47 -9.72 -2.45 -15.24
C ALA A 47 -9.37 -2.05 -16.68
N LEU A 48 -8.62 -0.97 -16.88
CA LEU A 48 -8.19 -0.53 -18.21
C LEU A 48 -7.26 -1.57 -18.85
N ILE A 49 -6.25 -2.04 -18.12
CA ILE A 49 -5.28 -3.04 -18.61
C ILE A 49 -6.00 -4.35 -18.95
N TRP A 50 -6.98 -4.78 -18.15
CA TRP A 50 -7.71 -6.02 -18.43
C TRP A 50 -8.65 -5.95 -19.63
N ASN A 51 -9.22 -4.78 -19.90
CA ASN A 51 -10.20 -4.62 -20.98
C ASN A 51 -9.54 -4.38 -22.35
N ASP A 52 -8.34 -3.78 -22.39
CA ASP A 52 -7.65 -3.49 -23.66
C ASP A 52 -6.47 -4.45 -23.90
N PRO A 53 -6.58 -5.38 -24.85
CA PRO A 53 -5.49 -6.31 -25.15
C PRO A 53 -4.25 -5.62 -25.72
N HIS A 54 -4.35 -4.40 -26.26
CA HIS A 54 -3.18 -3.64 -26.71
C HIS A 54 -2.30 -3.18 -25.54
N LEU A 55 -2.84 -3.13 -24.33
CA LEU A 55 -2.10 -2.86 -23.10
C LEU A 55 -1.46 -4.11 -22.51
N HIS A 56 -1.59 -5.30 -23.10
CA HIS A 56 -0.89 -6.51 -22.65
C HIS A 56 0.58 -6.55 -23.07
N ILE A 57 1.26 -5.42 -22.93
CA ILE A 57 2.70 -5.27 -23.12
C ILE A 57 3.36 -5.36 -21.72
N PRO A 58 4.55 -5.96 -21.59
CA PRO A 58 5.22 -6.19 -20.31
C PRO A 58 5.22 -5.00 -19.35
N MET A 59 5.48 -3.78 -19.84
CA MET A 59 5.46 -2.56 -19.02
C MET A 59 4.11 -2.33 -18.32
N TYR A 60 2.99 -2.46 -19.05
CA TYR A 60 1.66 -2.24 -18.50
C TYR A 60 1.22 -3.38 -17.56
N LEU A 61 1.70 -4.61 -17.78
CA LEU A 61 1.48 -5.71 -16.85
C LEU A 61 2.19 -5.47 -15.50
N PHE A 62 3.41 -4.91 -15.52
CA PHE A 62 4.08 -4.46 -14.29
C PHE A 62 3.34 -3.30 -13.63
N LEU A 63 2.81 -2.37 -14.42
CA LEU A 63 2.00 -1.25 -13.93
C LEU A 63 0.71 -1.74 -13.25
N GLY A 64 0.05 -2.75 -13.82
CA GLY A 64 -1.12 -3.39 -13.22
C GLY A 64 -0.78 -4.12 -11.92
N SER A 65 0.37 -4.81 -11.88
CA SER A 65 0.88 -5.44 -10.66
C SER A 65 1.18 -4.40 -9.57
N LEU A 66 1.75 -3.26 -9.95
CA LEU A 66 2.00 -2.13 -9.03
C LEU A 66 0.68 -1.58 -8.49
N ALA A 67 -0.32 -1.37 -9.35
CA ALA A 67 -1.64 -0.90 -8.95
C ALA A 67 -2.34 -1.86 -7.97
N ILE A 68 -2.15 -3.18 -8.12
CA ILE A 68 -2.66 -4.18 -7.17
C ILE A 68 -1.98 -4.02 -5.80
N VAL A 69 -0.64 -3.88 -5.78
CA VAL A 69 0.13 -3.70 -4.55
C VAL A 69 -0.25 -2.39 -3.86
N ASP A 70 -0.37 -1.30 -4.60
CA ASP A 70 -0.78 0.01 -4.08
C ASP A 70 -2.20 -0.03 -3.47
N THR A 71 -3.12 -0.73 -4.14
CA THR A 71 -4.50 -0.91 -3.65
C THR A 71 -4.52 -1.73 -2.36
N TRP A 72 -3.73 -2.81 -2.32
CA TRP A 72 -3.59 -3.67 -1.14
C TRP A 72 -3.01 -2.89 0.05
N LEU A 73 -1.91 -2.18 -0.18
CA LEU A 73 -1.23 -1.39 0.84
C LEU A 73 -2.12 -0.27 1.38
N SER A 74 -2.79 0.48 0.50
CA SER A 74 -3.70 1.55 0.92
C SER A 74 -4.89 0.99 1.72
N SER A 75 -5.43 -0.16 1.33
CA SER A 75 -6.56 -0.80 2.04
C SER A 75 -6.19 -1.35 3.42
N THR A 76 -4.92 -1.71 3.65
CA THR A 76 -4.46 -2.24 4.95
C THR A 76 -4.11 -1.13 5.95
N VAL A 77 -3.57 0.00 5.46
CA VAL A 77 -3.05 1.09 6.29
C VAL A 77 -4.09 2.22 6.49
N THR A 78 -4.70 2.70 5.40
CA THR A 78 -5.50 3.94 5.42
C THR A 78 -6.81 3.83 6.22
N PRO A 79 -7.59 2.74 6.17
CA PRO A 79 -8.82 2.62 6.97
C PRO A 79 -8.56 2.69 8.47
N LYS A 80 -7.48 2.05 8.94
CA LYS A 80 -7.12 2.05 10.38
C LYS A 80 -6.66 3.43 10.84
N MET A 81 -5.93 4.14 10.00
CA MET A 81 -5.57 5.54 10.23
C MET A 81 -6.80 6.46 10.28
N LEU A 82 -7.76 6.28 9.37
CA LEU A 82 -9.02 7.05 9.37
C LEU A 82 -9.86 6.82 10.63
N VAL A 83 -9.96 5.56 11.09
CA VAL A 83 -10.66 5.23 12.34
C VAL A 83 -9.95 5.86 13.54
N SER A 84 -8.62 5.93 13.55
CA SER A 84 -7.84 6.59 14.61
C SER A 84 -8.12 8.10 14.73
N PHE A 85 -8.51 8.78 13.64
CA PHE A 85 -8.92 10.19 13.71
C PHE A 85 -10.33 10.38 14.30
N LEU A 86 -11.23 9.42 14.10
CA LEU A 86 -12.61 9.47 14.59
C LEU A 86 -12.74 8.97 16.03
N ALA A 87 -11.97 7.95 16.41
CA ALA A 87 -11.97 7.35 17.75
C ALA A 87 -10.64 7.61 18.45
N GLU A 88 -10.66 8.37 19.54
CA GLU A 88 -9.46 8.76 20.31
C GLU A 88 -8.68 7.57 20.91
N ASN A 89 -9.32 6.40 21.05
CA ASN A 89 -8.74 5.21 21.66
C ASN A 89 -9.00 3.96 20.81
N THR A 90 -8.37 3.88 19.63
CA THR A 90 -8.33 2.61 18.88
C THR A 90 -7.32 1.68 19.54
N LEU A 91 -7.81 0.79 20.41
CA LEU A 91 -7.03 -0.35 20.88
C LEU A 91 -6.73 -1.25 19.68
N MET A 92 -5.46 -1.44 19.39
CA MET A 92 -5.03 -2.33 18.32
C MET A 92 -4.34 -3.54 18.94
N ALA A 93 -4.76 -4.73 18.52
CA ALA A 93 -4.12 -5.95 18.96
C ALA A 93 -2.71 -6.05 18.36
N LEU A 94 -1.75 -6.61 19.11
CA LEU A 94 -0.38 -6.84 18.63
C LEU A 94 -0.35 -7.64 17.32
N SER A 95 -1.25 -8.61 17.16
CA SER A 95 -1.38 -9.42 15.94
C SER A 95 -1.77 -8.58 14.72
N GLU A 96 -2.67 -7.61 14.87
CA GLU A 96 -3.06 -6.70 13.80
C GLU A 96 -1.89 -5.78 13.41
N CYS A 97 -1.15 -5.27 14.39
CA CYS A 97 0.03 -4.43 14.16
C CYS A 97 1.10 -5.20 13.39
N MET A 98 1.40 -6.44 13.82
CA MET A 98 2.33 -7.33 13.14
C MET A 98 1.90 -7.61 11.69
N ALA A 99 0.60 -7.88 11.46
CA ALA A 99 0.07 -8.12 10.13
C ALA A 99 0.17 -6.89 9.22
N GLN A 100 -0.07 -5.68 9.75
CA GLN A 100 0.10 -4.43 9.01
C GLN A 100 1.57 -4.16 8.67
N CYS A 101 2.48 -4.28 9.64
CA CYS A 101 3.91 -4.12 9.41
C CYS A 101 4.44 -5.12 8.37
N PHE A 102 4.02 -6.39 8.48
CA PHE A 102 4.37 -7.41 7.49
C PHE A 102 3.85 -7.05 6.10
N SER A 103 2.57 -6.66 6.00
CA SER A 103 1.98 -6.25 4.73
C SER A 103 2.69 -5.04 4.11
N PHE A 104 3.08 -4.06 4.94
CA PHE A 104 3.83 -2.88 4.51
C PHE A 104 5.20 -3.25 3.97
N ILE A 105 5.98 -4.05 4.70
CA ILE A 105 7.32 -4.48 4.29
C ILE A 105 7.27 -5.26 2.97
N VAL A 106 6.34 -6.21 2.85
CA VAL A 106 6.17 -7.00 1.63
C VAL A 106 5.80 -6.09 0.46
N SER A 107 4.80 -5.23 0.64
CA SER A 107 4.33 -4.31 -0.43
C SER A 107 5.45 -3.38 -0.89
N ALA A 108 6.14 -2.70 0.04
CA ALA A 108 7.25 -1.80 -0.29
C ALA A 108 8.40 -2.53 -1.01
N THR A 109 8.68 -3.77 -0.62
CA THR A 109 9.70 -4.59 -1.29
C THR A 109 9.25 -4.96 -2.71
N THR A 110 7.98 -5.36 -2.89
CA THR A 110 7.40 -5.66 -4.20
C THR A 110 7.37 -4.44 -5.10
N GLU A 111 6.97 -3.26 -4.59
CA GLU A 111 7.01 -1.99 -5.31
C GLU A 111 8.43 -1.69 -5.82
N CYS A 112 9.45 -1.84 -4.98
CA CYS A 112 10.85 -1.65 -5.39
C CYS A 112 11.25 -2.58 -6.53
N PHE A 113 10.90 -3.87 -6.44
CA PHE A 113 11.21 -4.84 -7.49
C PHE A 113 10.46 -4.56 -8.80
N LEU A 114 9.19 -4.14 -8.71
CA LEU A 114 8.38 -3.79 -9.88
C LEU A 114 8.92 -2.54 -10.57
N LEU A 115 9.29 -1.50 -9.81
CA LEU A 115 9.91 -0.29 -10.36
C LEU A 115 11.26 -0.61 -11.01
N ALA A 116 12.07 -1.47 -10.39
CA ALA A 116 13.31 -1.94 -10.98
C ALA A 116 13.06 -2.70 -12.31
N ALA A 117 12.09 -3.62 -12.33
CA ALA A 117 11.71 -4.36 -13.54
C ALA A 117 11.21 -3.44 -14.65
N MET A 118 10.39 -2.44 -14.33
CA MET A 118 9.93 -1.42 -15.30
C MET A 118 11.08 -0.59 -15.86
N SER A 119 12.04 -0.20 -15.01
CA SER A 119 13.23 0.53 -15.45
C SER A 119 14.11 -0.33 -16.38
N TYR A 120 14.21 -1.62 -16.09
CA TYR A 120 14.95 -2.58 -16.90
C TYR A 120 14.27 -2.84 -18.25
N ASP A 121 12.94 -3.01 -18.27
CA ASP A 121 12.14 -3.13 -19.49
C ASP A 121 12.40 -1.96 -20.44
N ARG A 122 12.31 -0.72 -19.93
CA ARG A 122 12.59 0.50 -20.71
C ARG A 122 14.03 0.54 -21.20
N TYR A 123 14.99 0.16 -20.36
CA TYR A 123 16.39 0.07 -20.76
C TYR A 123 16.60 -0.95 -21.89
N ALA A 124 16.05 -2.15 -21.78
CA ALA A 124 16.18 -3.20 -22.79
C ALA A 124 15.56 -2.79 -24.13
N ALA A 125 14.38 -2.16 -24.09
CA ALA A 125 13.70 -1.64 -25.27
C ALA A 125 14.54 -0.61 -26.04
N ILE A 126 15.28 0.26 -25.32
CA ILE A 126 16.09 1.33 -25.92
C ILE A 126 17.46 0.82 -26.36
N CYS A 127 18.16 0.10 -25.48
CA CYS A 127 19.56 -0.28 -25.70
C CYS A 127 19.72 -1.55 -26.54
N LYS A 128 18.69 -2.40 -26.63
CA LYS A 128 18.73 -3.69 -27.33
C LYS A 128 17.44 -3.97 -28.12
N PRO A 129 17.01 -3.08 -29.03
CA PRO A 129 15.71 -3.18 -29.71
C PRO A 129 15.52 -4.46 -30.53
N LEU A 130 16.59 -4.99 -31.15
CA LEU A 130 16.55 -6.23 -31.94
C LEU A 130 16.42 -7.51 -31.08
N LEU A 131 16.84 -7.46 -29.82
CA LEU A 131 16.79 -8.59 -28.89
C LEU A 131 15.56 -8.51 -27.97
N TYR A 132 14.94 -7.33 -27.87
CA TYR A 132 13.79 -7.09 -27.00
C TYR A 132 12.63 -8.08 -27.18
N PRO A 133 12.19 -8.46 -28.41
CA PRO A 133 11.10 -9.42 -28.59
C PRO A 133 11.43 -10.87 -28.18
N VAL A 134 12.71 -11.17 -27.90
CA VAL A 134 13.16 -12.49 -27.45
C VAL A 134 13.41 -12.51 -25.95
N ILE A 135 13.76 -11.36 -25.38
CA ILE A 135 14.03 -11.18 -23.94
C ILE A 135 12.71 -11.07 -23.15
N MET A 136 11.64 -10.58 -23.79
CA MET A 136 10.37 -10.23 -23.15
C MET A 136 9.18 -10.80 -23.89
#